data_AF-A0A9X2HYG9-F1
#
_entry.id   AF-A0A9X2HYG9-F1
#
_cell.length_a   1.000
_cell.length_b   1.000
_cell.length_c   1.000
_cell.angle_alpha   90.00
_cell.angle_beta   90.00
_cell.angle_gamma   90.00
#
_symmetry.space_group_name_H-M   'P 1'
#
loop_
_entity.id
_entity.type
_entity.pdbx_description
1 polymer ?
#
loop_
_entity_poly.entity_id
_entity_poly.type
_entity_poly.pdbx_seq_one_letter_code
_entity_poly.pdbx_strand_id
1 'polypeptide(L)'
;MSSNDNHLPPPVEAPPPDAQGQAALLLVESLIHALVGRSVMTLEEGVEIVQTAIDVQVDVARAAGAAGAPMWQAHALLTRVAETLRIDIARR
;
A
#
# COMPACT_ATOMS: atom_id res chain seq x y z
N MET A 1 14.35 11.80 -51.14
CA MET A 1 14.07 10.57 -50.37
C MET A 1 15.03 10.59 -49.18
N SER A 2 14.68 10.63 -47.90
CA SER A 2 13.44 10.92 -47.15
C SER A 2 13.92 11.39 -45.77
N SER A 3 13.30 12.44 -45.21
CA SER A 3 13.54 12.90 -43.84
C SER A 3 13.07 11.80 -42.89
N ASN A 4 13.94 11.28 -42.03
CA ASN A 4 13.56 10.31 -41.01
C ASN A 4 13.15 11.09 -39.76
N ASP A 5 11.87 11.43 -39.66
CA ASP A 5 11.29 12.11 -38.51
C ASP A 5 11.18 11.11 -37.35
N ASN A 6 12.21 11.07 -36.50
CA ASN A 6 12.16 10.39 -35.21
C ASN A 6 11.16 11.12 -34.31
N HIS A 7 9.87 10.83 -34.47
CA HIS A 7 8.86 11.19 -33.48
C HIS A 7 9.17 10.38 -32.21
N LEU A 8 9.83 11.02 -31.24
CA LEU A 8 9.86 10.51 -29.88
C LEU A 8 8.40 10.28 -29.45
N PRO A 9 8.05 9.08 -28.93
CA PRO A 9 6.73 8.88 -28.37
C PRO A 9 6.51 9.92 -27.25
N PRO A 10 5.27 10.42 -27.10
CA PRO A 10 4.96 11.37 -26.03
C PRO A 10 5.37 10.76 -24.67
N PRO A 11 5.87 11.58 -23.72
CA PRO A 11 6.18 11.10 -22.40
C PRO A 11 4.94 10.41 -21.83
N VAL A 12 5.09 9.15 -21.42
CA VAL A 12 4.02 8.40 -20.77
C VAL A 12 3.77 9.07 -19.43
N GLU A 13 2.68 9.83 -19.32
CA GLU A 13 2.28 10.44 -18.06
C GLU A 13 2.04 9.33 -17.03
N ALA A 14 2.70 9.45 -15.87
CA ALA A 14 2.49 8.52 -14.78
C ALA A 14 1.02 8.56 -14.37
N PRO A 15 0.36 7.41 -14.15
CA PRO A 15 -1.03 7.40 -13.72
C PRO A 15 -1.18 8.19 -12.42
N PRO A 16 -2.29 8.94 -12.27
CA PRO A 16 -2.53 9.74 -11.08
C PRO A 16 -2.57 8.85 -9.83
N PRO A 17 -2.12 9.37 -8.66
CA PRO A 17 -2.16 8.62 -7.42
C PRO A 17 -3.60 8.21 -7.07
N ASP A 18 -3.77 6.95 -6.63
CA ASP A 18 -5.06 6.40 -6.22
C ASP A 18 -5.53 7.02 -4.89
N ALA A 19 -6.24 8.14 -4.98
CA ALA A 19 -6.74 8.90 -3.84
C ALA A 19 -7.74 8.10 -3.00
N GLN A 20 -8.55 7.25 -3.63
CA GLN A 20 -9.53 6.41 -2.96
C GLN A 20 -8.84 5.30 -2.16
N GLY A 21 -7.84 4.63 -2.75
CA GLY A 21 -7.01 3.64 -2.07
C GLY A 21 -6.27 4.25 -0.87
N GLN A 22 -5.72 5.45 -1.02
CA GLN A 22 -5.07 6.17 0.09
C GLN A 22 -6.04 6.51 1.23
N ALA A 23 -7.23 7.01 0.91
CA ALA A 23 -8.24 7.33 1.91
C ALA A 23 -8.72 6.09 2.68
N ALA A 24 -8.89 4.95 1.99
CA ALA A 24 -9.26 3.69 2.61
C ALA A 24 -8.18 3.20 3.60
N LEU A 25 -6.90 3.32 3.24
CA LEU A 25 -5.80 2.91 4.11
C LEU A 25 -5.66 3.79 5.35
N LEU A 26 -5.82 5.11 5.22
CA LEU A 26 -5.83 6.01 6.37
C LEU A 26 -7.00 5.71 7.33
N LEU A 27 -8.15 5.36 6.78
CA LEU A 27 -9.30 4.95 7.58
C LEU A 27 -9.02 3.65 8.35
N VAL A 28 -8.38 2.67 7.71
CA VAL A 28 -8.01 1.40 8.34
C VAL A 28 -6.95 1.61 9.42
N GLU A 29 -5.93 2.43 9.19
CA GLU A 29 -4.93 2.79 10.19
C GLU A 29 -5.58 3.44 11.42
N SER A 30 -6.45 4.43 11.17
CA SER A 30 -7.20 5.11 12.24
C SER A 30 -8.09 4.14 13.04
N LEU A 31 -8.70 3.16 12.36
CA LEU A 31 -9.52 2.13 13.00
C LEU A 31 -8.67 1.20 13.89
N ILE A 32 -7.51 0.76 13.41
CA ILE A 32 -6.58 -0.07 14.18
C ILE A 32 -6.15 0.66 15.45
N HIS A 33 -5.71 1.91 15.33
CA HIS A 33 -5.35 2.74 16.49
C HIS A 33 -6.51 2.91 17.47
N ALA A 34 -7.74 3.11 16.99
CA ALA A 34 -8.92 3.24 17.85
C ALA A 34 -9.24 1.94 18.62
N LEU A 35 -9.11 0.78 17.97
CA LEU A 35 -9.35 -0.53 18.59
C LEU A 35 -8.29 -0.85 19.65
N VAL A 36 -7.02 -0.54 19.38
CA VAL A 36 -5.93 -0.64 20.37
C VAL A 36 -6.17 0.32 21.54
N GLY A 37 -6.55 1.57 21.26
CA GLY A 37 -6.83 2.57 22.29
C GLY A 37 -8.02 2.23 23.19
N ARG A 38 -8.94 1.39 22.70
CA ARG A 38 -10.09 0.88 23.45
C ARG A 38 -9.84 -0.50 24.09
N SER A 39 -8.62 -1.03 24.01
CA SER A 39 -8.23 -2.36 24.50
C SER A 39 -9.09 -3.49 23.93
N VAL A 40 -9.61 -3.32 22.71
CA VAL A 40 -10.36 -4.37 21.99
C VAL A 40 -9.41 -5.39 21.39
N MET A 41 -8.22 -4.96 21.00
CA MET A 41 -7.11 -5.80 20.56
C MET A 41 -5.78 -5.22 21.06
N THR A 42 -4.75 -6.05 21.12
CA THR A 42 -3.39 -5.62 21.41
C THR A 42 -2.75 -4.97 20.18
N LEU A 43 -1.65 -4.27 20.40
CA LEU A 43 -0.93 -3.63 19.30
C LEU A 43 -0.22 -4.67 18.42
N GLU A 44 0.21 -5.78 19.02
CA GLU A 44 0.76 -6.96 18.34
C GLU A 44 -0.27 -7.59 17.40
N GLU A 45 -1.51 -7.80 17.87
CA GLU A 45 -2.62 -8.28 17.03
C GLU A 45 -2.88 -7.34 15.85
N GLY A 46 -2.78 -6.02 16.08
CA GLY A 46 -2.86 -5.03 15.01
C GLY A 46 -1.76 -5.18 13.95
N VAL A 47 -0.52 -5.43 14.36
CA VAL A 47 0.61 -5.68 13.43
C VAL A 47 0.40 -6.98 12.64
N GLU A 48 -0.08 -8.05 13.28
CA GLU A 48 -0.37 -9.33 12.61
C GLU A 48 -1.45 -9.19 11.53
N ILE A 49 -2.50 -8.40 11.79
CA ILE A 49 -3.54 -8.09 10.81
C ILE A 49 -2.93 -7.42 9.56
N VAL A 50 -2.11 -6.39 9.76
CA VAL A 50 -1.49 -5.66 8.64
C VAL A 50 -0.51 -6.55 7.88
N GLN A 51 0.26 -7.39 8.58
CA GLN A 51 1.18 -8.33 7.94
C GLN A 51 0.43 -9.36 7.08
N THR A 52 -0.69 -9.89 7.59
CA THR A 52 -1.55 -10.80 6.83
C THR A 52 -2.07 -10.13 5.55
N ALA A 53 -2.49 -8.86 5.63
CA ALA A 53 -2.94 -8.11 4.46
C ALA A 53 -1.82 -7.92 3.43
N ILE A 54 -0.58 -7.68 3.88
CA ILE A 54 0.60 -7.59 3.01
C ILE A 54 0.83 -8.91 2.29
N ASP A 55 0.81 -10.03 3.01
CA ASP A 55 1.08 -11.35 2.44
C ASP A 55 0.02 -11.73 1.40
N VAL A 56 -1.26 -11.53 1.71
CA VAL A 56 -2.37 -11.73 0.76
C VAL A 56 -2.21 -10.84 -0.47
N GLN A 57 -1.83 -9.58 -0.29
CA GLN A 57 -1.63 -8.68 -1.41
C GLN A 57 -0.48 -9.13 -2.32
N VAL A 58 0.62 -9.63 -1.76
CA VAL A 58 1.74 -10.19 -2.50
C VAL A 58 1.29 -11.40 -3.32
N ASP A 59 0.50 -12.31 -2.73
CA ASP A 59 -0.01 -13.48 -3.42
C ASP A 59 -0.94 -13.12 -4.58
N VAL A 60 -1.86 -12.17 -4.36
CA VAL A 60 -2.75 -11.66 -5.42
C VAL A 60 -1.93 -10.97 -6.52
N ALA A 61 -0.87 -10.22 -6.18
CA ALA A 61 -0.02 -9.55 -7.16
C ALA A 61 0.77 -10.56 -8.01
N ARG A 62 1.28 -11.62 -7.39
CA ARG A 62 1.96 -12.72 -8.10
C ARG A 62 1.01 -13.45 -9.04
N ALA A 63 -0.25 -13.66 -8.63
CA ALA A 63 -1.28 -14.24 -9.49
C ALA A 63 -1.65 -13.34 -10.67
N ALA A 64 -1.56 -12.00 -10.52
CA ALA A 64 -1.90 -11.02 -11.56
C ALA A 64 -0.79 -10.77 -12.60
N GLY A 65 0.45 -11.24 -12.38
CA GLY A 65 1.55 -11.10 -13.32
C GLY A 65 1.92 -9.63 -13.64
N ALA A 66 2.07 -9.29 -14.93
CA ALA A 66 2.48 -7.95 -15.39
C ALA A 66 1.43 -6.84 -15.13
N ALA A 67 0.18 -7.20 -14.81
CA ALA A 67 -0.87 -6.26 -14.43
C ALA A 67 -0.76 -5.77 -12.95
N GLY A 68 0.19 -6.31 -12.18
CA GLY A 68 0.37 -5.99 -10.75
C GLY A 68 0.99 -4.62 -10.43
N ALA A 69 1.28 -3.76 -11.41
CA ALA A 69 1.92 -2.47 -11.17
C ALA A 69 1.18 -1.56 -10.13
N PRO A 70 -0.15 -1.43 -10.15
CA PRO A 70 -0.90 -0.70 -9.11
C PRO A 70 -0.83 -1.37 -7.73
N MET A 71 -0.61 -2.68 -7.67
CA MET A 71 -0.57 -3.43 -6.42
C MET A 71 0.70 -3.15 -5.62
N TRP A 72 1.80 -2.73 -6.26
CA TRP A 72 3.00 -2.29 -5.55
C TRP A 72 2.80 -1.00 -4.76
N GLN A 73 1.88 -0.14 -5.21
CA GLN A 73 1.57 1.12 -4.53
C GLN A 73 0.81 0.86 -3.22
N ALA A 74 -0.18 -0.02 -3.24
CA ALA A 74 -0.87 -0.43 -2.02
C ALA A 74 0.05 -1.24 -1.07
N HIS A 75 0.99 -2.03 -1.60
CA HIS A 75 2.00 -2.71 -0.78
C HIS A 75 2.90 -1.71 -0.03
N ALA A 76 3.40 -0.67 -0.71
CA ALA A 76 4.20 0.37 -0.07
C ALA A 76 3.46 1.11 1.06
N LEU A 77 2.13 1.28 0.92
CA LEU A 77 1.30 1.91 1.93
C LEU A 77 1.02 0.98 3.11
N LEU A 78 0.71 -0.30 2.88
CA LEU A 78 0.55 -1.28 3.97
C LEU A 78 1.84 -1.44 4.78
N THR A 79 3.00 -1.46 4.10
CA THR A 79 4.30 -1.51 4.78
C THR A 79 4.51 -0.30 5.69
N ARG A 80 4.14 0.91 5.25
CA ARG A 80 4.20 2.11 6.10
C ARG A 80 3.30 1.99 7.33
N VAL A 81 2.07 1.48 7.20
CA VAL A 81 1.17 1.27 8.35
C VAL A 81 1.77 0.25 9.32
N ALA A 82 2.38 -0.83 8.82
CA ALA A 82 3.06 -1.80 9.69
C ALA A 82 4.25 -1.16 10.43
N GLU A 83 5.00 -0.28 9.79
CA GLU A 83 6.10 0.46 10.40
C GLU A 83 5.61 1.44 11.49
N THR A 84 4.54 2.20 11.24
CA THR A 84 3.99 3.14 12.24
C THR A 84 3.53 2.39 13.49
N LEU A 85 2.81 1.28 13.32
CA LEU A 85 2.38 0.43 14.44
C LEU A 85 3.54 -0.18 15.23
N ARG A 86 4.61 -0.63 14.54
CA ARG A 86 5.81 -1.16 15.22
C ARG A 86 6.55 -0.08 16.02
N ILE A 87 6.60 1.15 15.52
CA ILE A 87 7.16 2.30 16.28
C ILE A 87 6.34 2.52 17.55
N ASP A 88 5.01 2.40 17.48
CA ASP A 88 4.15 2.55 18.65
C ASP A 88 4.35 1.42 19.68
N ILE A 89 4.69 0.19 19.25
CA ILE A 89 5.09 -0.90 20.16
C ILE A 89 6.35 -0.51 20.94
N ALA A 90 7.38 -0.02 20.24
CA ALA A 90 8.66 0.33 20.85
C ALA A 90 8.59 1.53 21.81
N ARG A 91 7.47 2.27 21.82
CA ARG A 91 7.24 3.44 22.68
C ARG A 91 6.42 3.11 23.94
N ARG A 92 5.86 1.91 24.06
CA ARG A 92 5.16 1.44 25.27
C ARG A 92 6.12 0.70 26.19
#